data_AF-N9LI85-F1
#
_entry.id   AF-N9LI85-F1
#
_cell.length_a   1.000
_cell.length_b   1.000
_cell.length_c   1.000
_cell.angle_alpha   90.00
_cell.angle_beta   90.00
_cell.angle_gamma   90.00
#
_symmetry.space_group_name_H-M   'P 1'
#
loop_
_entity.id
_entity.type
_entity.pdbx_description
1 polymer ?
#
loop_
_entity_poly.entity_id
_entity_poly.type
_entity_poly.pdbx_seq_one_letter_code
_entity_poly.pdbx_strand_id
1 'polypeptide(L)' 'MIEFHDSIHSVDYMIDLKDISNIERRFRSSRGSESNYDVIFTFKSGKVIELTLSDADVTRLSSAVENT' A
#
# COMPACT_ATOMS: atom_id res chain seq x y z
N MET A 1 -7.85 -2.89 -8.75
CA MET A 1 -6.42 -2.79 -9.13
C MET A 1 -5.92 -1.41 -8.74
N ILE A 2 -4.85 -1.32 -7.96
CA ILE A 2 -4.21 -0.07 -7.57
C ILE A 2 -2.77 -0.10 -8.06
N GLU A 3 -2.32 1.01 -8.62
CA GLU A 3 -0.94 1.21 -9.05
C GLU A 3 -0.23 2.12 -8.03
N PHE A 4 0.89 1.65 -7.51
CA PHE A 4 1.78 2.41 -6.64
C PHE A 4 3.10 2.65 -7.36
N HIS A 5 3.55 3.91 -7.41
CA HIS A 5 4.83 4.26 -7.98
C HIS A 5 5.89 4.28 -6.87
N ASP A 6 6.89 3.40 -6.95
CA ASP A 6 8.04 3.47 -6.05
C ASP A 6 9.14 4.36 -6.65
N SER A 7 9.21 5.60 -6.18
CA SER A 7 10.21 6.59 -6.59
C SER A 7 11.66 6.16 -6.31
N ILE A 8 11.90 5.20 -5.41
CA ILE A 8 13.24 4.74 -5.02
C ILE A 8 13.76 3.70 -6.00
N HIS A 9 12.90 2.75 -6.39
CA HIS A 9 13.27 1.66 -7.30
C HIS A 9 12.84 1.91 -8.76
N SER A 10 12.08 2.97 -9.03
CA SER A 10 11.49 3.26 -10.36
C SER A 10 10.69 2.07 -10.92
N VAL A 11 9.91 1.42 -10.05
CA VAL A 11 9.05 0.29 -10.40
C VAL A 11 7.61 0.64 -10.06
N ASP A 12 6.71 0.40 -11.01
CA ASP A 12 5.27 0.48 -10.78
C ASP A 12 4.76 -0.87 -10.24
N TYR A 13 4.15 -0.83 -9.06
CA TYR A 13 3.51 -1.99 -8.46
C TYR A 13 2.02 -1.99 -8.80
N MET A 14 1.60 -2.91 -9.66
CA MET A 14 0.20 -3.20 -9.89
C MET A 14 -0.29 -4.24 -8.89
N ILE A 15 -1.12 -3.83 -7.94
CA ILE A 15 -1.71 -4.72 -6.93
C ILE A 15 -3.19 -4.94 -7.25
N ASP A 16 -3.56 -6.20 -7.49
CA ASP A 16 -4.97 -6.59 -7.57
C ASP A 16 -5.49 -6.96 -6.17
N LEU A 17 -6.38 -6.14 -5.64
CA LEU A 17 -6.96 -6.32 -4.29
C LEU A 17 -7.67 -7.67 -4.15
N LYS A 18 -8.17 -8.26 -5.24
CA LYS A 18 -8.82 -9.58 -5.21
C LYS A 18 -7.85 -10.70 -4.81
N ASP A 19 -6.56 -10.49 -5.05
CA ASP A 19 -5.51 -11.47 -4.76
C ASP A 19 -4.90 -11.26 -3.36
N ILE A 20 -5.33 -10.21 -2.65
CA ILE A 20 -4.92 -9.90 -1.29
C ILE A 20 -5.79 -10.67 -0.28
N SER A 21 -5.15 -11.26 0.71
CA SER A 21 -5.81 -11.92 1.85
C SER A 21 -5.80 -11.05 3.10
N ASN A 22 -4.77 -10.23 3.29
CA ASN A 22 -4.65 -9.31 4.42
C ASN A 22 -3.85 -8.06 4.03
N ILE A 23 -4.21 -6.93 4.65
CA ILE A 23 -3.47 -5.66 4.55
C ILE A 23 -3.18 -5.19 5.97
N GLU A 24 -1.91 -5.04 6.32
CA GLU A 24 -1.50 -4.41 7.58
C GLU A 24 -0.91 -3.02 7.31
N ARG A 25 -1.24 -2.06 8.18
CA ARG A 25 -0.71 -0.69 8.12
C ARG A 25 0.01 -0.36 9.43
N ARG A 26 1.26 0.09 9.33
CA ARG A 26 2.06 0.54 10.47
C ARG A 26 2.54 1.96 10.22
N PHE A 27 2.35 2.84 11.21
CA PHE A 27 2.88 4.20 11.12
C PHE A 27 4.41 4.14 11.16
N ARG A 28 5.06 4.78 10.17
CA ARG A 28 6.52 4.81 10.10
C ARG A 28 7.08 6.12 10.63
N SER A 29 6.66 7.23 10.05
CA SER A 29 7.19 8.56 10.36
C SER A 29 6.28 9.65 9.83
N SER A 30 6.37 10.85 10.42
CA SER A 30 5.79 12.06 9.85
C SER A 30 6.87 13.12 9.63
N ARG A 31 6.78 13.85 8.52
CA ARG A 31 7.64 15.01 8.22
C ARG A 31 6.77 16.16 7.73
N GLY A 32 6.57 17.16 8.58
CA GLY A 32 5.65 18.26 8.29
C GLY A 32 4.20 17.76 8.26
N SER A 33 3.50 18.02 7.16
CA SER A 33 2.10 17.60 6.97
C SER A 33 1.96 16.22 6.34
N GLU A 34 3.06 15.56 5.97
CA GLU A 34 3.04 14.26 5.31
C GLU A 34 3.39 13.15 6.30
N SER A 35 2.52 12.14 6.38
CA SER A 35 2.76 10.91 7.14
C SER A 35 3.06 9.76 6.18
N ASN A 36 4.04 8.94 6.54
CA ASN A 36 4.40 7.74 5.82
C ASN A 36 4.07 6.50 6.66
N TYR A 37 3.58 5.48 5.98
CA TYR A 37 3.14 4.21 6.56
C TYR A 37 3.84 3.07 5.85
N ASP A 38 4.33 2.10 6.61
CA ASP A 38 4.70 0.80 6.05
C ASP A 38 3.41 -0.03 5.92
N VAL A 39 3.10 -0.40 4.68
CA VAL A 39 1.90 -1.15 4.31
C VAL A 39 2.31 -2.51 3.80
N ILE A 40 1.85 -3.55 4.48
CA ILE A 40 2.20 -4.94 4.21
C ILE A 40 0.99 -5.59 3.54
N PHE A 41 1.20 -6.05 2.32
CA PHE A 41 0.24 -6.79 1.51
C PHE A 41 0.56 -8.27 1.58
N THR A 42 -0.33 -9.06 2.18
CA THR A 42 -0.27 -10.51 2.15
C THR A 42 -1.21 -11.02 1.07
N PHE A 43 -0.66 -11.72 0.08
CA PHE A 43 -1.43 -12.29 -1.04
C PHE A 43 -2.00 -13.66 -0.65
N LYS A 44 -3.09 -14.07 -1.30
CA LYS A 44 -3.69 -15.42 -1.17
C LYS A 44 -2.71 -16.54 -1.54
N SER A 45 -1.69 -16.24 -2.36
CA SER A 45 -0.59 -17.16 -2.68
C SER A 45 0.42 -17.35 -1.53
N GLY A 46 0.32 -16.54 -0.46
CA GLY A 46 1.31 -16.50 0.63
C GLY A 46 2.48 -15.54 0.38
N LYS A 47 2.57 -14.93 -0.81
CA LYS A 47 3.56 -13.87 -1.08
C LYS A 47 3.27 -12.66 -0.17
N VAL A 48 4.32 -12.06 0.38
CA VAL A 48 4.24 -10.83 1.18
C VAL A 48 5.03 -9.73 0.48
N ILE A 49 4.45 -8.54 0.37
CA ILE A 49 5.11 -7.33 -0.16
C ILE A 49 4.91 -6.21 0.87
N GLU A 50 5.98 -5.52 1.22
CA GLU A 50 5.94 -4.34 2.08
C GLU A 50 6.29 -3.11 1.23
N LEU A 51 5.42 -2.10 1.27
CA LEU A 51 5.61 -0.82 0.59
C LEU A 51 5.50 0.31 1.60
N THR A 52 6.31 1.35 1.44
CA THR A 52 6.14 2.59 2.19
C THR A 52 5.26 3.54 1.40
N LEU A 53 4.09 3.85 1.94
CA LEU A 53 3.06 4.66 1.30
C LEU A 53 2.85 5.97 2.03
N SER A 54 2.60 7.04 1.28
CA SER A 54 2.18 8.33 1.84
C SER A 54 0.75 8.24 2.40
N ASP A 55 0.37 9.20 3.24
CA ASP A 55 -1.01 9.33 3.76
C ASP A 55 -2.05 9.43 2.62
N ALA A 56 -1.70 10.09 1.52
CA ALA A 56 -2.54 10.20 0.33
C ALA A 56 -2.74 8.83 -0.34
N ASP A 57 -1.67 8.04 -0.48
CA ASP A 57 -1.74 6.69 -1.06
C ASP A 57 -2.52 5.73 -0.18
N VAL A 58 -2.34 5.83 1.14
CA VAL A 58 -3.10 5.05 2.13
C VAL A 58 -4.59 5.40 2.04
N THR A 59 -4.94 6.68 1.92
CA THR A 59 -6.34 7.12 1.76
C THR A 59 -6.96 6.52 0.49
N ARG A 60 -6.23 6.57 -0.64
CA ARG A 60 -6.67 5.94 -1.90
C ARG A 60 -6.83 4.43 -1.77
N LEU A 61 -5.92 3.77 -1.06
CA LEU A 61 -6.01 2.33 -0.76
C LEU A 61 -7.26 1.99 0.04
N SER A 62 -7.54 2.74 1.13
CA SER A 62 -8.75 2.55 1.93
C SER A 62 -10.02 2.69 1.11
N SER A 63 -10.13 3.74 0.28
CA SER A 63 -11.31 3.94 -0.59
C SER A 63 -11.49 2.84 -1.64
N ALA A 64 -10.39 2.24 -2.12
CA ALA A 64 -10.44 1.15 -3.08
C ALA A 64 -10.86 -0.18 -2.45
N VAL A 65 -10.49 -0.42 -1.18
CA VAL A 65 -10.91 -1.62 -0.43
C VAL A 65 -12.40 -1.57 -0.07
N GLU A 66 -12.93 -0.41 0.34
CA GLU A 66 -14.35 -0.25 0.72
C GLU A 66 -15.33 -0.42 -0.46
N ASN A 67 -14.86 -0.32 -1.70
CA ASN A 67 -15.67 -0.48 -2.92
C ASN A 67 -15.57 -1.90 -3.55
N THR A 68 -15.01 -2.88 -2.84
CA THR A 68 -14.86 -4.28 -3.28
C THR A 68 -15.82 -5.20 -2.54
#